data_AF-A0A524HI24-F1
#
_entry.id   AF-A0A524HI24-F1
#
_cell.length_a   1.000
_cell.length_b   1.000
_cell.length_c   1.000
_cell.angle_alpha   90.00
_cell.angle_beta   90.00
_cell.angle_gamma   90.00
#
_symmetry.space_group_name_H-M   'P 1'
#
loop_
_entity.id
_entity.type
_entity.pdbx_description
1 polymer ?
#
loop_
_entity_poly.entity_id
_entity_poly.type
_entity_poly.pdbx_seq_one_letter_code
_entity_poly.pdbx_strand_id
1 'polypeptide(L)' 'MFLYDWECECGNKFEGMARISERTHVCELCGSLAKRVISPVRSKLEGWSEHFTTAAMKWTKMHEKEGRKTTQDE' A
#
# COMPACT_ATOMS: atom_id res chain seq x y z
N MET A 1 -5.15 0.26 5.44
CA MET A 1 -4.23 1.17 6.15
C MET A 1 -3.01 1.37 5.27
N PHE A 2 -2.43 2.56 5.23
CA PHE A 2 -1.26 2.91 4.44
C PHE A 2 -0.27 3.64 5.32
N LEU A 3 1.02 3.38 5.13
CA LEU A 3 2.08 4.11 5.82
C LEU A 3 2.32 5.44 5.10
N TYR A 4 2.35 6.54 5.83
CA TYR A 4 2.61 7.87 5.28
C TYR A 4 3.68 8.57 6.10
N ASP A 5 4.38 9.50 5.45
CA ASP A 5 5.21 10.50 6.13
C ASP A 5 4.36 11.68 6.58
N TRP A 6 4.59 12.11 7.81
CA TRP A 6 3.92 13.22 8.46
C TRP A 6 4.94 14.27 8.88
N GLU A 7 4.58 15.54 8.71
CA GLU A 7 5.37 16.68 9.16
C GLU A 7 4.52 17.57 10.05
N CYS A 8 4.99 17.74 11.28
CA CYS A 8 4.36 18.60 12.26
C CYS A 8 4.99 20.00 12.24
N GLU A 9 4.22 21.01 12.62
CA GLU A 9 4.68 22.41 12.72
C GLU A 9 5.77 22.59 13.79
N CYS A 10 5.90 21.67 14.74
CA CYS A 10 7.02 21.64 15.69
C CYS A 10 8.34 21.15 15.08
N GLY A 11 8.37 20.85 13.78
CA GLY A 11 9.54 20.35 13.05
C GLY A 11 9.74 18.83 13.11
N ASN A 12 8.89 18.10 13.83
CA ASN A 12 8.97 16.63 13.89
C ASN A 12 8.48 16.00 12.59
N LYS A 13 9.27 15.06 12.04
CA LYS A 13 8.89 14.23 10.89
C LYS A 13 8.86 12.78 11.31
N PHE A 14 7.79 12.08 10.98
CA PHE A 14 7.59 10.70 11.43
C PHE A 14 6.71 9.90 10.46
N GLU A 15 6.83 8.58 10.53
CA GLU A 15 5.99 7.65 9.78
C GLU A 15 4.78 7.24 10.62
N GLY A 16 3.61 7.18 9.98
CA GLY A 16 2.36 6.85 10.66
C GLY A 16 1.37 6.15 9.75
N MET A 17 0.69 5.14 10.29
CA MET A 17 -0.35 4.40 9.58
C MET A 17 -1.66 5.18 9.57
N ALA A 18 -2.21 5.41 8.38
CA ALA A 18 -3.49 6.09 8.24
C ALA A 18 -4.34 5.51 7.10
N ARG A 19 -5.62 5.85 7.11
CA ARG A 19 -6.53 5.60 5.98
C ARG A 19 -6.27 6.60 4.87
N ILE A 20 -6.64 6.24 3.64
CA ILE A 20 -6.54 7.15 2.48
C ILE A 20 -7.32 8.45 2.70
N SER A 21 -8.41 8.43 3.48
CA SER A 21 -9.23 9.60 3.80
C SER A 21 -8.58 10.55 4.81
N GLU A 22 -7.67 10.04 5.64
CA GLU A 22 -7.04 10.83 6.71
C GLU A 22 -5.97 11.75 6.12
N ARG A 23 -5.94 12.99 6.61
CA ARG A 23 -5.04 14.07 6.16
C ARG A 23 -4.19 14.64 7.30
N THR A 24 -4.49 14.26 8.53
CA THR A 24 -3.82 14.71 9.74
C THR A 24 -3.53 13.52 10.64
N HIS A 25 -2.40 13.57 11.35
CA HIS A 25 -2.02 12.57 12.35
C HIS A 25 -1.53 13.30 13.61
N VAL A 26 -1.81 12.75 14.80
CA VAL A 26 -1.33 13.35 16.05
C VAL A 26 0.19 13.18 16.12
N CYS A 27 0.90 14.27 16.40
CA CYS A 27 2.34 14.26 16.64
C CYS A 27 2.63 13.79 18.06
N GLU A 28 3.45 12.75 18.22
CA GLU A 28 3.79 12.20 19.53
C GLU A 28 4.66 13.15 20.38
N LEU A 29 5.36 14.10 19.75
CA LEU A 29 6.29 14.99 20.44
C LEU A 29 5.58 16.20 21.09
N CYS A 30 4.59 16.77 20.42
CA CYS A 30 3.93 18.02 20.85
C CYS A 30 2.41 17.92 20.96
N GLY A 31 1.80 16.82 20.54
CA GLY A 31 0.34 16.62 20.56
C GLY A 31 -0.43 17.34 19.45
N SER A 32 0.20 18.24 18.69
CA SER A 32 -0.44 18.93 17.57
C SER A 32 -0.70 18.02 16.37
N LEU A 33 -1.56 18.46 15.46
CA LEU A 33 -1.86 17.74 14.23
C LEU A 33 -0.75 17.97 13.18
N ALA A 34 -0.07 16.90 12.79
CA ALA A 34 0.87 16.86 11.68
C ALA A 34 0.13 16.71 10.35
N LYS A 35 0.69 17.33 9.29
CA LYS A 35 0.17 17.26 7.92
C LYS A 35 0.87 16.14 7.16
N ARG A 36 0.13 15.48 6.26
CA ARG A 36 0.66 14.42 5.40
C ARG A 36 1.59 15.01 4.33
N VAL A 37 2.81 14.49 4.21
CA VAL A 37 3.82 14.97 3.23
C VAL A 37 3.72 14.19 1.92
N ILE A 38 4.05 12.89 1.96
CA ILE A 38 4.17 12.03 0.77
C ILE A 38 3.36 10.75 0.94
N SER A 39 2.82 10.26 -0.20
CA SER A 39 2.11 8.99 -0.29
C SER A 39 3.10 7.82 -0.28
N PRO A 40 2.76 6.65 0.29
CA PRO A 40 3.57 5.46 0.10
C PRO A 40 3.64 5.14 -1.39
N VAL A 41 4.83 4.71 -1.81
CA VAL A 41 5.04 4.18 -3.16
C VAL A 41 4.20 2.91 -3.31
N ARG A 42 3.31 2.89 -4.30
CA ARG A 42 2.63 1.64 -4.68
C ARG A 42 3.59 0.80 -5.51
N SER A 43 4.30 -0.10 -4.85
CA SER A 43 5.19 -1.04 -5.55
C SER A 43 4.36 -2.08 -6.31
N LYS A 44 4.60 -2.20 -7.62
CA LYS A 44 4.05 -3.28 -8.45
C LYS A 44 5.11 -4.38 -8.53
N LEU A 45 4.99 -5.39 -7.66
CA LEU A 45 5.87 -6.55 -7.66
C LEU A 45 5.52 -7.47 -8.84
N GLU A 46 6.53 -8.09 -9.46
CA GLU A 46 6.28 -9.09 -10.47
C GLU A 46 5.69 -10.36 -9.83
N GLY A 47 4.76 -11.00 -10.53
CA GLY A 47 4.08 -12.21 -10.06
C GLY A 47 4.39 -13.45 -10.90
N TRP A 48 5.18 -13.34 -11.95
CA TRP A 48 5.57 -14.52 -12.72
C TRP A 48 6.81 -15.21 -12.11
N SER A 49 7.58 -14.48 -11.30
CA SER A 49 8.73 -15.02 -10.56
C SER A 49 8.28 -15.51 -9.19
N GLU A 50 8.99 -16.50 -8.62
CA GLU A 50 8.74 -16.97 -7.25
C GLU A 50 9.42 -16.10 -6.18
N HIS A 51 10.10 -15.01 -6.57
CA HIS A 51 10.81 -14.13 -5.66
C HIS A 51 9.87 -13.33 -4.74
N PHE A 52 8.62 -13.10 -5.18
CA PHE A 52 7.60 -12.40 -4.41
C PHE A 52 6.38 -13.31 -4.21
N THR A 53 6.43 -14.18 -3.20
CA THR A 53 5.48 -15.28 -2.99
C THR A 53 4.01 -14.86 -3.11
N THR A 54 3.60 -13.77 -2.47
CA THR A 54 2.22 -13.28 -2.51
C THR A 54 1.80 -12.80 -3.91
N ALA A 55 2.72 -12.14 -4.63
CA ALA A 55 2.47 -11.69 -5.99
C ALA A 55 2.39 -12.89 -6.95
N ALA A 56 3.24 -13.89 -6.75
CA ALA A 56 3.25 -15.15 -7.50
C ALA A 56 1.94 -15.92 -7.35
N MET A 57 1.52 -16.16 -6.11
CA MET A 57 0.25 -16.84 -5.83
C MET A 57 -0.95 -16.12 -6.45
N LYS A 58 -0.96 -14.78 -6.39
CA LYS A 58 -2.03 -13.98 -7.01
C LYS A 58 -2.03 -14.13 -8.53
N TRP A 59 -0.85 -14.08 -9.15
CA TRP A 59 -0.68 -14.25 -10.59
C TRP A 59 -1.17 -15.63 -11.06
N THR A 60 -0.74 -16.71 -10.40
CA THR A 60 -1.17 -18.09 -10.70
C THR A 60 -2.68 -18.22 -10.60
N LYS A 61 -3.28 -17.75 -9.51
CA LYS A 61 -4.74 -17.79 -9.31
C LYS A 61 -5.49 -17.04 -10.42
N MET A 62 -4.98 -15.89 -10.85
CA MET A 62 -5.57 -15.14 -11.96
C MET A 62 -5.47 -15.90 -13.28
N HIS A 63 -4.31 -16.48 -13.58
CA HIS A 63 -4.09 -17.22 -14.83
C HIS A 63 -4.89 -18.51 -14.90
N GLU A 64 -4.97 -19.28 -13.82
CA GLU A 64 -5.86 -20.44 -13.76
C GLU A 64 -7.33 -20.06 -13.96
N LYS A 65 -7.76 -18.94 -13.37
CA LYS A 65 -9.14 -18.45 -13.51
C LYS A 65 -9.45 -18.09 -14.96
N GLU A 66 -8.57 -17.33 -15.62
CA GLU A 66 -8.78 -16.95 -17.02
C GLU A 66 -8.71 -18.16 -17.95
N GLY A 67 -7.75 -19.09 -17.72
CA GLY A 67 -7.65 -20.33 -18.49
C GLY A 67 -8.93 -21.16 -18.47
N ARG A 68 -9.59 -21.26 -17.31
CA ARG A 68 -10.88 -21.97 -17.17
C ARG A 68 -12.03 -21.31 -17.92
N LYS A 69 -12.03 -19.98 -18.09
CA LYS A 69 -13.06 -19.29 -18.87
C LYS A 69 -12.95 -19.62 -20.35
N THR A 70 -11.73 -19.56 -20.90
CA THR A 70 -11.48 -19.90 -22.31
C THR A 70 -11.91 -21.32 -22.67
N THR A 71 -11.84 -22.28 -21.74
CA THR A 71 -12.29 -23.66 -21.97
C THR A 71 -13.81 -23.85 -21.89
N GLN A 72 -14.58 -22.88 -21.39
CA GLN A 72 -16.04 -22.96 -21.30
C GLN A 72 -16.78 -22.33 -22.49
N ASP A 73 -16.07 -21.53 -23.29
CA ASP A 73 -16.61 -20.82 -24.46
C ASP A 73 -16.37 -21.59 -25.79
N GLU A 74 -15.79 -22.79 -25.73
CA GLU A 74 -15.66 -23.77 -26.83
C GLU A 74 -16.62 -24.96 -26.62
#